data_AF-A0A7W2NV72-F1
#
_entry.id   AF-A0A7W2NV72-F1
#
_cell.length_a   1.000
_cell.length_b   1.000
_cell.length_c   1.000
_cell.angle_alpha   90.00
_cell.angle_beta   90.00
_cell.angle_gamma   90.00
#
_symmetry.space_group_name_H-M   'P 1'
#
loop_
_entity.id
_entity.type
_entity.pdbx_description
1 polymer ?
#
loop_
_entity_poly.entity_id
_entity_poly.type
_entity_poly.pdbx_seq_one_letter_code
_entity_poly.pdbx_strand_id
1 'polypeptide(L)'
;MKRVISVTFNDVTTKQVHFEDLGSLYAFATEQSEYWKVASEKYNNPQNENHQYLSSFSHFARLVLLIDSWKDTLEGMDDTQLNQQLNSRDLQRNLYEQISQSWLWSGHAFIGAFLECNKQYGEQGANSFFTFIEKNQINNSSHKKGFIGSLLAYEYELQNSDLTKRRNSEKASLANLRNQLDKTTQKLIGESDEFKDNFTLWDEATKSNWQEWLDKTSLEQTTQQDTHKNQHEEQQTAQKDEFISYMDGCKTRIAELESTYQEKLRLEKPATYWNKSAKKYGLQGSLWSIALFASILLGLVYFYDFFDSWLKGQALAIKLNTLQGAVIFGSILAVYAFLVKTISKLTFSSFHLMRDSEEREQLTYLYLSLNNDGQINESSRELILQALFSRSETGLLAGESGPTMPVNDLLKAVLKGK
;
A
#
# COMPACT_ATOMS: atom_id res chain seq x y z
N MET A 1 -101.57 -21.35 -71.20
CA MET A 1 -100.19 -20.95 -70.82
C MET A 1 -99.29 -22.12 -70.40
N LYS A 2 -99.76 -23.35 -70.19
CA LYS A 2 -98.88 -24.51 -69.96
C LYS A 2 -98.23 -24.92 -71.28
N ARG A 3 -97.01 -24.47 -71.54
CA ARG A 3 -96.26 -24.70 -72.79
C ARG A 3 -94.79 -24.85 -72.42
N VAL A 4 -94.14 -25.88 -72.97
CA VAL A 4 -92.73 -26.16 -72.67
C VAL A 4 -91.85 -25.19 -73.44
N ILE A 5 -91.02 -24.45 -72.72
CA ILE A 5 -90.08 -23.48 -73.29
C ILE A 5 -88.69 -23.70 -72.71
N SER A 6 -87.67 -23.11 -73.34
CA SER A 6 -86.33 -23.05 -72.76
C SER A 6 -85.77 -21.64 -72.93
N VAL A 7 -85.86 -20.84 -71.87
CA VAL A 7 -85.37 -19.45 -71.82
C VAL A 7 -84.56 -19.25 -70.56
N THR A 8 -83.43 -18.56 -70.68
CA THR A 8 -82.55 -18.25 -69.55
C THR A 8 -82.28 -16.77 -69.51
N PHE A 9 -82.48 -16.16 -68.33
CA PHE A 9 -82.07 -14.79 -68.07
C PHE A 9 -80.91 -14.74 -67.08
N ASN A 10 -79.98 -13.83 -67.36
CA ASN A 10 -78.90 -13.47 -66.44
C ASN A 10 -79.14 -12.02 -66.01
N ASP A 11 -79.04 -11.81 -64.71
CA ASP A 11 -78.98 -10.49 -64.09
C ASP A 11 -77.59 -9.86 -64.35
N VAL A 12 -77.47 -8.54 -64.23
CA VAL A 12 -76.24 -7.75 -64.20
C VAL A 12 -75.21 -8.15 -63.12
N THR A 13 -75.62 -9.01 -62.17
CA THR A 13 -74.73 -9.70 -61.21
C THR A 13 -74.31 -11.08 -61.77
N THR A 14 -74.36 -12.14 -60.97
CA THR A 14 -74.10 -13.54 -61.38
C THR A 14 -75.35 -14.42 -61.32
N LYS A 15 -76.52 -13.85 -60.99
CA LYS A 15 -77.77 -14.61 -60.85
C LYS A 15 -78.32 -15.03 -62.21
N GLN A 16 -78.46 -16.34 -62.38
CA GLN A 16 -79.11 -16.95 -63.54
C GLN A 16 -80.46 -17.55 -63.15
N VAL A 17 -81.48 -17.35 -63.98
CA VAL A 17 -82.81 -17.94 -63.83
C VAL A 17 -83.21 -18.63 -65.14
N HIS A 18 -83.48 -19.94 -65.05
CA HIS A 18 -83.92 -20.77 -66.17
C HIS A 18 -85.43 -21.02 -66.09
N PHE A 19 -86.11 -20.95 -67.22
CA PHE A 19 -87.55 -21.14 -67.34
C PHE A 19 -87.86 -22.30 -68.29
N GLU A 20 -88.56 -23.30 -67.77
CA GLU A 20 -89.00 -24.49 -68.50
C GLU A 20 -90.48 -24.42 -68.94
N ASP A 21 -91.26 -23.49 -68.36
CA ASP A 21 -92.68 -23.28 -68.65
C ASP A 21 -92.99 -21.80 -68.90
N LEU A 22 -93.84 -21.54 -69.91
CA LEU A 22 -94.23 -20.19 -70.30
C LEU A 22 -95.00 -19.45 -69.19
N GLY A 23 -95.79 -20.17 -68.38
CA GLY A 23 -96.47 -19.61 -67.22
C GLY A 23 -95.49 -19.13 -66.14
N SER A 24 -94.41 -19.89 -65.88
CA SER A 24 -93.34 -19.47 -64.96
C SER A 24 -92.59 -18.24 -65.46
N LEU A 25 -92.27 -18.17 -66.75
CA LEU A 25 -91.65 -16.98 -67.37
C LEU A 25 -92.58 -15.76 -67.26
N TYR A 26 -93.86 -15.93 -67.56
CA TYR A 26 -94.85 -14.86 -67.49
C TYR A 26 -95.04 -14.34 -66.05
N ALA A 27 -95.16 -15.24 -65.07
CA ALA A 27 -95.29 -14.89 -63.66
C ALA A 27 -94.06 -14.11 -63.16
N PHE A 28 -92.87 -14.60 -63.51
CA PHE A 28 -91.61 -13.93 -63.16
C PHE A 28 -91.48 -12.55 -63.81
N ALA A 29 -91.79 -12.43 -65.11
CA ALA A 29 -91.75 -11.15 -65.81
C ALA A 29 -92.75 -10.15 -65.21
N THR A 30 -93.94 -10.63 -64.81
CA THR A 30 -94.95 -9.80 -64.13
C THR A 30 -94.43 -9.32 -62.77
N GLU A 31 -93.89 -10.22 -61.95
CA GLU A 31 -93.33 -9.90 -60.63
C GLU A 31 -92.18 -8.89 -60.73
N GLN A 32 -91.20 -9.13 -61.61
CA GLN A 32 -90.07 -8.21 -61.79
C GLN A 32 -90.53 -6.86 -62.35
N SER A 33 -91.49 -6.85 -63.28
CA SER A 33 -92.08 -5.61 -63.80
C SER A 33 -92.77 -4.81 -62.70
N GLU A 34 -93.61 -5.46 -61.87
CA GLU A 34 -94.33 -4.79 -60.78
C GLU A 34 -93.38 -4.26 -59.71
N TYR A 35 -92.42 -5.07 -59.27
CA TYR A 35 -91.43 -4.68 -58.28
C TYR A 35 -90.65 -3.45 -58.72
N TRP A 36 -90.05 -3.49 -59.91
CA TRP A 36 -89.20 -2.40 -60.40
C TRP A 36 -90.01 -1.15 -60.74
N LYS A 37 -91.29 -1.30 -61.14
CA LYS A 37 -92.20 -0.15 -61.29
C LYS A 37 -92.41 0.55 -59.95
N VAL A 38 -92.80 -0.18 -58.91
CA VAL A 38 -93.00 0.37 -57.57
C VAL A 38 -91.71 0.96 -57.01
N ALA A 39 -90.58 0.27 -57.20
CA ALA A 39 -89.26 0.76 -56.77
C ALA A 39 -88.88 2.06 -57.49
N SER A 40 -89.14 2.15 -58.80
CA SER A 40 -88.84 3.35 -59.60
C SER A 40 -89.64 4.57 -59.15
N GLU A 41 -90.90 4.38 -58.74
CA GLU A 41 -91.76 5.44 -58.23
C GLU A 41 -91.36 5.88 -56.81
N LYS A 42 -91.07 4.90 -55.94
CA LYS A 42 -90.77 5.15 -54.52
C LYS A 42 -89.36 5.70 -54.28
N TYR A 43 -88.37 5.24 -55.03
CA TYR A 43 -86.96 5.57 -54.87
C TYR A 43 -86.43 6.52 -55.95
N ASN A 44 -87.34 7.24 -56.60
CA ASN A 44 -87.02 8.26 -57.56
C ASN A 44 -86.12 9.34 -56.92
N ASN A 45 -84.98 9.60 -57.55
CA ASN A 45 -84.12 10.70 -57.16
C ASN A 45 -84.80 12.05 -57.48
N PRO A 46 -84.79 13.05 -56.58
CA PRO A 46 -85.40 14.36 -56.84
C PRO A 46 -84.86 15.10 -58.07
N GLN A 47 -83.63 14.80 -58.50
CA GLN A 47 -83.00 15.38 -59.69
C GLN A 47 -83.25 14.55 -60.96
N ASN A 48 -84.04 13.47 -60.85
CA ASN A 48 -84.30 12.49 -61.92
C ASN A 48 -83.03 11.78 -62.45
N GLU A 49 -81.95 11.78 -61.66
CA GLU A 49 -80.69 11.09 -61.92
C GLU A 49 -80.76 9.65 -61.39
N ASN A 50 -81.63 8.81 -61.94
CA ASN A 50 -81.80 7.44 -61.47
C ASN A 50 -80.86 6.46 -62.18
N HIS A 51 -80.40 5.46 -61.44
CA HIS A 51 -79.63 4.36 -62.01
C HIS A 51 -80.46 3.57 -63.04
N GLN A 52 -79.84 3.14 -64.14
CA GLN A 52 -80.47 2.41 -65.26
C GLN A 52 -81.25 1.15 -64.84
N TYR A 53 -80.90 0.55 -63.70
CA TYR A 53 -81.57 -0.65 -63.19
C TYR A 53 -83.02 -0.38 -62.76
N LEU A 54 -83.35 0.86 -62.38
CA LEU A 54 -84.72 1.24 -62.00
C LEU A 54 -85.65 1.25 -63.22
N SER A 55 -85.14 1.44 -64.44
CA SER A 55 -85.95 1.39 -65.68
C SER A 55 -86.19 -0.02 -66.23
N SER A 56 -85.68 -1.06 -65.56
CA SER A 56 -85.80 -2.45 -65.99
C SER A 56 -87.26 -2.94 -66.09
N PHE A 57 -88.19 -2.35 -65.33
CA PHE A 57 -89.61 -2.67 -65.40
C PHE A 57 -90.17 -2.53 -66.82
N SER A 58 -89.69 -1.56 -67.59
CA SER A 58 -90.20 -1.29 -68.94
C SER A 58 -89.87 -2.43 -69.91
N HIS A 59 -88.75 -3.12 -69.72
CA HIS A 59 -88.34 -4.26 -70.52
C HIS A 59 -89.16 -5.51 -70.17
N PHE A 60 -89.39 -5.75 -68.88
CA PHE A 60 -90.26 -6.85 -68.43
C PHE A 60 -91.73 -6.61 -68.81
N ALA A 61 -92.23 -5.38 -68.73
CA ALA A 61 -93.57 -5.04 -69.18
C ALA A 61 -93.78 -5.32 -70.67
N ARG A 62 -92.77 -5.04 -71.51
CA ARG A 62 -92.80 -5.41 -72.95
C ARG A 62 -92.83 -6.92 -73.15
N LEU A 63 -92.10 -7.68 -72.34
CA LEU A 63 -92.12 -9.14 -72.39
C LEU A 63 -93.50 -9.69 -71.98
N VAL A 64 -94.11 -9.14 -70.93
CA VAL A 64 -95.48 -9.48 -70.51
C VAL A 64 -96.48 -9.20 -71.65
N LEU A 65 -96.44 -8.01 -72.25
CA LEU A 65 -97.32 -7.63 -73.36
C LEU A 65 -97.13 -8.52 -74.60
N LEU A 66 -95.89 -8.93 -74.89
CA LEU A 66 -95.61 -9.86 -75.98
C LEU A 66 -96.24 -11.22 -75.72
N ILE A 67 -96.05 -11.78 -74.52
CA ILE A 67 -96.65 -13.07 -74.13
C ILE A 67 -98.18 -12.96 -74.11
N ASP A 68 -98.73 -11.81 -73.71
CA ASP A 68 -100.16 -11.52 -73.76
C ASP A 68 -100.71 -11.53 -75.18
N SER A 69 -99.96 -10.98 -76.15
CA SER A 69 -100.38 -10.99 -77.56
C SER A 69 -100.51 -12.39 -78.16
N TRP A 70 -99.88 -13.38 -77.53
CA TRP A 70 -99.96 -14.78 -77.96
C TRP A 70 -101.11 -15.55 -77.31
N LYS A 71 -101.78 -15.00 -76.27
CA LYS A 71 -102.86 -15.68 -75.51
C LYS A 71 -103.93 -16.30 -76.40
N ASP A 72 -104.37 -15.59 -77.43
CA ASP A 72 -105.45 -16.03 -78.31
C ASP A 72 -104.98 -17.03 -79.39
N THR A 73 -103.68 -17.04 -79.70
CA THR A 73 -103.07 -17.93 -80.72
C THR A 73 -102.38 -19.17 -80.12
N LEU A 74 -102.26 -19.21 -78.79
CA LEU A 74 -101.50 -20.22 -78.05
C LEU A 74 -102.09 -21.63 -78.14
N GLU A 75 -103.40 -21.78 -78.41
CA GLU A 75 -104.04 -23.09 -78.59
C GLU A 75 -103.63 -23.77 -79.90
N GLY A 76 -103.35 -23.00 -80.95
CA GLY A 76 -103.00 -23.51 -82.29
C GLY A 76 -101.50 -23.62 -82.58
N MET A 77 -100.63 -23.20 -81.65
CA MET A 77 -99.17 -23.20 -81.82
C MET A 77 -98.53 -24.46 -81.22
N ASP A 78 -97.63 -25.11 -81.95
CA ASP A 78 -96.82 -26.21 -81.41
C ASP A 78 -95.68 -25.68 -80.52
N ASP A 79 -95.24 -26.47 -79.54
CA ASP A 79 -94.19 -26.10 -78.58
C ASP A 79 -92.85 -25.80 -79.33
N THR A 80 -92.60 -26.49 -80.45
CA THR A 80 -91.43 -26.22 -81.32
C THR A 80 -91.52 -24.83 -81.96
N GLN A 81 -92.71 -24.43 -82.42
CA GLN A 81 -92.94 -23.13 -83.07
C GLN A 81 -92.85 -21.98 -82.05
N LEU A 82 -93.36 -22.20 -80.84
CA LEU A 82 -93.23 -21.24 -79.74
C LEU A 82 -91.77 -21.02 -79.35
N ASN A 83 -90.98 -22.09 -79.23
CA ASN A 83 -89.55 -21.98 -78.95
C ASN A 83 -88.77 -21.31 -80.09
N GLN A 84 -89.17 -21.51 -81.36
CA GLN A 84 -88.59 -20.78 -82.49
C GLN A 84 -88.90 -19.29 -82.44
N GLN A 85 -90.11 -18.90 -82.00
CA GLN A 85 -90.48 -17.50 -81.82
C GLN A 85 -89.73 -16.86 -80.64
N LEU A 86 -89.71 -17.51 -79.46
CA LEU A 86 -88.98 -17.04 -78.27
C LEU A 86 -87.48 -16.92 -78.52
N ASN A 87 -86.90 -17.82 -79.32
CA ASN A 87 -85.50 -17.80 -79.71
C ASN A 87 -85.24 -17.06 -81.03
N SER A 88 -86.23 -16.35 -81.56
CA SER A 88 -86.05 -15.55 -82.76
C SER A 88 -85.00 -14.46 -82.52
N ARG A 89 -84.20 -14.19 -83.54
CA ARG A 89 -83.08 -13.23 -83.47
C ARG A 89 -83.54 -11.84 -83.02
N ASP A 90 -84.76 -11.45 -83.38
CA ASP A 90 -85.32 -10.14 -83.04
C ASP A 90 -85.71 -10.03 -81.57
N LEU A 91 -86.27 -11.08 -80.96
CA LEU A 91 -86.56 -11.08 -79.51
C LEU A 91 -85.28 -11.15 -78.68
N GLN A 92 -84.33 -11.97 -79.13
CA GLN A 92 -83.03 -12.12 -78.47
C GLN A 92 -82.30 -10.78 -78.41
N ARG A 93 -82.19 -10.06 -79.55
CA ARG A 93 -81.49 -8.77 -79.62
C ARG A 93 -82.25 -7.61 -78.98
N ASN A 94 -83.57 -7.54 -79.15
CA ASN A 94 -84.32 -6.33 -78.76
C ASN A 94 -84.90 -6.38 -77.35
N LEU A 95 -85.15 -7.56 -76.78
CA LEU A 95 -85.74 -7.70 -75.45
C LEU A 95 -84.81 -8.44 -74.49
N TYR A 96 -84.27 -9.60 -74.85
CA TYR A 96 -83.50 -10.39 -73.89
C TYR A 96 -82.13 -9.77 -73.57
N GLU A 97 -81.43 -9.24 -74.56
CA GLU A 97 -80.20 -8.47 -74.33
C GLU A 97 -80.48 -7.24 -73.44
N GLN A 98 -81.57 -6.51 -73.69
CA GLN A 98 -81.95 -5.33 -72.89
C GLN A 98 -82.29 -5.70 -71.44
N ILE A 99 -83.02 -6.80 -71.25
CA ILE A 99 -83.28 -7.35 -69.92
C ILE A 99 -81.93 -7.71 -69.27
N SER A 100 -81.05 -8.46 -69.93
CA SER A 100 -79.78 -8.87 -69.32
C SER A 100 -78.84 -7.72 -68.94
N GLN A 101 -78.89 -6.59 -69.65
CA GLN A 101 -78.04 -5.42 -69.41
C GLN A 101 -78.55 -4.50 -68.29
N SER A 102 -79.86 -4.52 -68.02
CA SER A 102 -80.52 -3.57 -67.13
C SER A 102 -81.19 -4.24 -65.93
N TRP A 103 -81.39 -5.55 -65.97
CA TRP A 103 -82.09 -6.28 -64.93
C TRP A 103 -81.17 -6.59 -63.77
N LEU A 104 -81.48 -5.98 -62.63
CA LEU A 104 -81.01 -6.37 -61.32
C LEU A 104 -82.11 -7.20 -60.64
N TRP A 105 -81.80 -8.36 -60.07
CA TRP A 105 -82.79 -9.20 -59.43
C TRP A 105 -83.26 -8.57 -58.11
N SER A 106 -84.57 -8.44 -57.94
CA SER A 106 -85.20 -7.83 -56.75
C SER A 106 -84.89 -8.56 -55.44
N GLY A 107 -84.40 -9.80 -55.51
CA GLY A 107 -84.12 -10.65 -54.35
C GLY A 107 -82.76 -10.47 -53.69
N HIS A 108 -81.85 -9.62 -54.21
CA HIS A 108 -80.55 -9.44 -53.57
C HIS A 108 -80.67 -8.70 -52.22
N ALA A 109 -79.89 -9.12 -51.23
CA ALA A 109 -79.95 -8.58 -49.87
C ALA A 109 -79.61 -7.07 -49.80
N PHE A 110 -78.80 -6.57 -50.74
CA PHE A 110 -78.36 -5.19 -50.78
C PHE A 110 -79.34 -4.25 -51.51
N ILE A 111 -80.41 -4.76 -52.14
CA ILE A 111 -81.31 -3.95 -52.99
C ILE A 111 -81.94 -2.81 -52.20
N GLY A 112 -82.39 -3.06 -50.97
CA GLY A 112 -82.97 -2.01 -50.14
C GLY A 112 -82.00 -0.86 -49.88
N ALA A 113 -80.74 -1.18 -49.57
CA ALA A 113 -79.69 -0.19 -49.34
C ALA A 113 -79.26 0.52 -50.64
N PHE A 114 -79.18 -0.21 -51.74
CA PHE A 114 -78.91 0.33 -53.07
C PHE A 114 -79.99 1.34 -53.51
N LEU A 115 -81.26 1.01 -53.32
CA LEU A 115 -82.39 1.87 -53.68
C LEU A 115 -82.42 3.15 -52.83
N GLU A 116 -82.14 3.07 -51.53
CA GLU A 116 -81.98 4.25 -50.68
C GLU A 116 -80.78 5.11 -51.09
N CYS A 117 -79.67 4.47 -51.49
CA CYS A 117 -78.51 5.18 -52.04
C CYS A 117 -78.87 5.92 -53.33
N ASN A 118 -79.62 5.29 -54.25
CA ASN A 118 -80.12 5.93 -55.47
C ASN A 118 -81.02 7.15 -55.16
N LYS A 119 -81.97 6.98 -54.25
CA LYS A 119 -82.90 8.04 -53.85
C LYS A 119 -82.17 9.28 -53.32
N GLN A 120 -81.12 9.08 -52.52
CA GLN A 120 -80.40 10.18 -51.87
C GLN A 120 -79.27 10.77 -52.72
N TYR A 121 -78.52 9.94 -53.44
CA TYR A 121 -77.27 10.33 -54.10
C TYR A 121 -77.27 10.13 -55.62
N GLY A 122 -78.38 9.68 -56.19
CA GLY A 122 -78.58 9.49 -57.62
C GLY A 122 -77.73 8.38 -58.20
N GLU A 123 -77.65 8.35 -59.53
CA GLU A 123 -76.93 7.35 -60.32
C GLU A 123 -75.48 7.19 -59.85
N GLN A 124 -74.77 8.30 -59.58
CA GLN A 124 -73.37 8.29 -59.17
C GLN A 124 -73.14 7.57 -57.83
N GLY A 125 -74.00 7.84 -56.84
CA GLY A 125 -73.93 7.17 -55.54
C GLY A 125 -74.33 5.69 -55.65
N ALA A 126 -75.42 5.40 -56.34
CA ALA A 126 -75.93 4.05 -56.53
C ALA A 126 -74.94 3.15 -57.30
N ASN A 127 -74.32 3.66 -58.37
CA ASN A 127 -73.30 2.93 -59.12
C ASN A 127 -72.07 2.63 -58.28
N SER A 128 -71.66 3.57 -57.42
CA SER A 128 -70.52 3.37 -56.51
C SER A 128 -70.83 2.36 -55.42
N PHE A 129 -72.04 2.42 -54.86
CA PHE A 129 -72.53 1.43 -53.90
C PHE A 129 -72.56 0.03 -54.52
N PHE A 130 -73.16 -0.11 -55.70
CA PHE A 130 -73.25 -1.39 -56.41
C PHE A 130 -71.86 -1.94 -56.77
N THR A 131 -70.96 -1.09 -57.27
CA THR A 131 -69.61 -1.50 -57.67
C THR A 131 -68.78 -1.95 -56.45
N PHE A 132 -68.97 -1.29 -55.31
CA PHE A 132 -68.30 -1.70 -54.08
C PHE A 132 -68.78 -3.08 -53.62
N ILE A 133 -70.08 -3.30 -53.51
CA ILE A 133 -70.67 -4.55 -53.01
C ILE A 133 -70.42 -5.73 -53.96
N GLU A 134 -70.70 -5.56 -55.26
CA GLU A 134 -70.67 -6.69 -56.20
C GLU A 134 -69.31 -6.88 -56.88
N LYS A 135 -68.56 -5.80 -57.11
CA LYS A 135 -67.28 -5.84 -57.84
C LYS A 135 -66.06 -5.69 -56.94
N ASN A 136 -66.23 -5.46 -55.62
CA ASN A 136 -65.14 -5.19 -54.67
C ASN A 136 -64.20 -4.06 -55.13
N GLN A 137 -64.77 -3.05 -55.80
CA GLN A 137 -64.02 -1.96 -56.42
C GLN A 137 -64.58 -0.61 -55.97
N ILE A 138 -63.69 0.37 -55.80
CA ILE A 138 -64.07 1.77 -55.58
C ILE A 138 -64.01 2.49 -56.93
N ASN A 139 -65.13 3.07 -57.36
CA ASN A 139 -65.20 3.96 -58.52
C ASN A 139 -65.81 5.31 -58.12
N ASN A 140 -65.74 6.30 -59.03
CA ASN A 140 -66.31 7.63 -58.83
C ASN A 140 -65.89 8.35 -57.52
N SER A 141 -64.75 7.96 -56.94
CA SER A 141 -64.25 8.49 -55.66
C SER A 141 -63.80 9.95 -55.72
N SER A 142 -63.55 10.47 -56.93
CA SER A 142 -63.30 11.89 -57.18
C SER A 142 -64.54 12.78 -56.97
N HIS A 143 -65.74 12.21 -56.95
CA HIS A 143 -66.99 12.94 -56.78
C HIS A 143 -67.62 12.64 -55.43
N LYS A 144 -68.09 13.69 -54.74
CA LYS A 144 -68.70 13.58 -53.40
C LYS A 144 -69.80 12.51 -53.31
N LYS A 145 -70.72 12.48 -54.28
CA LYS A 145 -71.82 11.49 -54.34
C LYS A 145 -71.28 10.05 -54.46
N GLY A 146 -70.24 9.82 -55.27
CA GLY A 146 -69.64 8.49 -55.46
C GLY A 146 -68.83 8.01 -54.26
N PHE A 147 -68.07 8.92 -53.62
CA PHE A 147 -67.40 8.62 -52.35
C PHE A 147 -68.40 8.22 -51.25
N ILE A 148 -69.50 8.96 -51.10
CA ILE A 148 -70.55 8.63 -50.13
C ILE A 148 -71.20 7.27 -50.45
N GLY A 149 -71.44 6.96 -51.72
CA GLY A 149 -71.94 5.64 -52.14
C GLY A 149 -71.02 4.49 -51.73
N SER A 150 -69.71 4.65 -51.91
CA SER A 150 -68.70 3.66 -51.47
C SER A 150 -68.64 3.54 -49.94
N LEU A 151 -68.76 4.65 -49.22
CA LEU A 151 -68.79 4.66 -47.75
C LEU A 151 -70.02 3.93 -47.20
N LEU A 152 -71.21 4.18 -47.78
CA LEU A 152 -72.43 3.48 -47.38
C LEU A 152 -72.36 1.98 -47.66
N ALA A 153 -71.68 1.58 -48.74
CA ALA A 153 -71.43 0.16 -49.02
C ALA A 153 -70.47 -0.47 -48.00
N TYR A 154 -69.39 0.24 -47.64
CA TYR A 154 -68.48 -0.17 -46.57
C TYR A 154 -69.23 -0.34 -45.22
N GLU A 155 -70.07 0.62 -44.85
CA GLU A 155 -70.88 0.54 -43.62
C GLU A 155 -71.90 -0.60 -43.67
N TYR A 156 -72.50 -0.86 -44.84
CA TYR A 156 -73.42 -1.97 -45.04
C TYR A 156 -72.73 -3.33 -44.87
N GLU A 157 -71.50 -3.49 -45.35
CA GLU A 157 -70.72 -4.73 -45.24
C GLU A 157 -70.15 -4.93 -43.82
N LEU A 158 -69.72 -3.85 -43.15
CA LEU A 158 -68.99 -3.90 -41.88
C LEU A 158 -69.75 -3.24 -40.72
N GLN A 159 -71.01 -3.66 -40.53
CA GLN A 159 -71.97 -3.12 -39.54
C GLN A 159 -71.48 -3.10 -38.07
N ASN A 160 -70.38 -3.80 -37.74
CA ASN A 160 -69.82 -3.93 -36.40
C ASN A 160 -68.33 -3.50 -36.27
N SER A 161 -67.78 -2.74 -37.21
CA SER A 161 -66.38 -2.29 -37.09
C SER A 161 -66.21 -1.16 -36.06
N ASP A 162 -65.63 -1.48 -34.90
CA ASP A 162 -65.18 -0.47 -33.94
C ASP A 162 -63.93 0.24 -34.50
N LEU A 163 -64.11 1.38 -35.17
CA LEU A 163 -62.99 2.27 -35.49
C LEU A 163 -62.28 2.65 -34.17
N THR A 164 -60.96 2.44 -34.08
CA THR A 164 -60.20 2.73 -32.85
C THR A 164 -60.38 4.19 -32.44
N LYS A 165 -61.13 4.42 -31.35
CA LYS A 165 -61.37 5.77 -30.82
C LYS A 165 -60.06 6.33 -30.24
N ARG A 166 -59.54 7.40 -30.86
CA ARG A 166 -58.31 8.14 -30.46
C ARG A 166 -58.11 8.24 -28.94
N ARG A 167 -59.17 8.63 -28.21
CA ARG A 167 -59.16 8.81 -26.74
C ARG A 167 -58.65 7.60 -25.96
N ASN A 168 -58.94 6.38 -26.42
CA ASN A 168 -58.52 5.16 -25.73
C ASN A 168 -57.02 4.92 -25.88
N SER A 169 -56.46 5.20 -27.07
CA SER A 169 -55.02 5.09 -27.33
C SER A 169 -54.20 6.12 -26.55
N GLU A 170 -54.70 7.35 -26.43
CA GLU A 170 -54.07 8.40 -25.63
C GLU A 170 -54.09 8.06 -24.14
N LYS A 171 -55.22 7.55 -23.62
CA LYS A 171 -55.32 7.10 -22.21
C LYS A 171 -54.32 5.99 -21.89
N ALA A 172 -54.16 5.02 -22.78
CA ALA A 172 -53.18 3.94 -22.60
C ALA A 172 -51.74 4.46 -22.60
N SER A 173 -51.41 5.40 -23.50
CA SER A 173 -50.08 6.00 -23.57
C SER A 173 -49.75 6.81 -22.32
N LEU A 174 -50.69 7.63 -21.83
CA LEU A 174 -50.54 8.41 -20.60
C LEU A 174 -50.38 7.52 -19.36
N ALA A 175 -51.11 6.41 -19.29
CA ALA A 175 -50.95 5.44 -18.20
C ALA A 175 -49.55 4.83 -18.18
N ASN A 176 -49.00 4.51 -19.36
CA ASN A 176 -47.63 3.99 -19.47
C ASN A 176 -46.58 5.01 -19.02
N LEU A 177 -46.70 6.27 -19.46
CA LEU A 177 -45.81 7.36 -19.03
C LEU A 177 -45.85 7.56 -17.51
N ARG A 178 -47.03 7.52 -16.90
CA ARG A 178 -47.18 7.61 -15.45
C ARG A 178 -46.47 6.46 -14.73
N ASN A 179 -46.68 5.23 -15.17
CA ASN A 179 -46.04 4.06 -14.58
C ASN A 179 -44.51 4.10 -14.72
N GLN A 180 -44.00 4.58 -15.87
CA GLN A 180 -42.57 4.77 -16.07
C GLN A 180 -42.00 5.82 -15.11
N LEU A 181 -42.68 6.96 -14.95
CA LEU A 181 -42.27 8.03 -14.05
C LEU A 181 -42.24 7.55 -12.59
N ASP A 182 -43.26 6.83 -12.14
CA ASP A 182 -43.31 6.25 -10.80
C ASP A 182 -42.15 5.27 -10.58
N LYS A 183 -41.88 4.38 -11.55
CA LYS A 183 -40.78 3.42 -11.48
C LYS A 183 -39.41 4.10 -11.42
N THR A 184 -39.18 5.12 -12.26
CA THR A 184 -37.92 5.88 -12.24
C THR A 184 -37.74 6.66 -10.95
N THR A 185 -38.82 7.22 -10.40
CA THR A 185 -38.79 7.96 -9.14
C THR A 185 -38.43 7.03 -7.97
N GLN A 186 -39.07 5.86 -7.89
CA GLN A 186 -38.73 4.85 -6.88
C GLN A 186 -37.29 4.37 -6.99
N LYS A 187 -36.80 4.16 -8.22
CA LYS A 187 -35.40 3.77 -8.45
C LYS A 187 -34.41 4.84 -7.95
N LEU A 188 -34.66 6.11 -8.28
CA LEU A 188 -33.82 7.22 -7.85
C LEU A 188 -33.83 7.41 -6.33
N ILE A 189 -34.98 7.21 -5.68
CA ILE A 189 -35.08 7.24 -4.22
C ILE A 189 -34.21 6.12 -3.62
N GLY A 190 -34.32 4.90 -4.14
CA GLY A 190 -33.49 3.78 -3.69
C GLY A 190 -31.99 4.02 -3.87
N GLU A 191 -31.56 4.53 -5.03
CA GLU A 191 -30.16 4.88 -5.29
C GLU A 191 -29.66 6.02 -4.38
N SER A 192 -30.52 6.99 -4.05
CA SER A 192 -30.19 8.09 -3.15
C SER A 192 -30.03 7.61 -1.70
N ASP A 193 -30.87 6.68 -1.25
CA ASP A 193 -30.78 6.10 0.09
C ASP A 193 -29.52 5.23 0.20
N GLU A 194 -29.23 4.40 -0.80
CA GLU A 194 -28.00 3.60 -0.85
C GLU A 194 -26.74 4.47 -0.89
N PHE A 195 -26.74 5.56 -1.65
CA PHE A 195 -25.65 6.53 -1.65
C PHE A 195 -25.45 7.16 -0.27
N LYS A 196 -26.54 7.53 0.41
CA LYS A 196 -26.49 8.12 1.75
C LYS A 196 -25.93 7.15 2.77
N ASP A 197 -26.37 5.89 2.76
CA ASP A 197 -25.89 4.86 3.68
C ASP A 197 -24.40 4.56 3.45
N ASN A 198 -23.99 4.44 2.18
CA ASN A 198 -22.58 4.26 1.82
C ASN A 198 -21.72 5.45 2.26
N PHE A 199 -22.24 6.67 2.12
CA PHE A 199 -21.54 7.88 2.56
C PHE A 199 -21.38 7.92 4.08
N THR A 200 -22.42 7.56 4.84
CA THR A 200 -22.33 7.52 6.32
C THR A 200 -21.35 6.45 6.80
N LEU A 201 -21.37 5.26 6.19
CA LEU A 201 -20.41 4.20 6.51
C LEU A 201 -18.98 4.63 6.20
N TRP A 202 -18.76 5.28 5.06
CA TRP A 202 -17.46 5.82 4.67
C TRP A 202 -16.99 6.92 5.63
N ASP A 203 -17.85 7.85 6.02
CA ASP A 203 -17.53 8.94 6.95
C ASP A 203 -17.15 8.39 8.34
N GLU A 204 -17.93 7.45 8.88
CA GLU A 204 -17.65 6.80 10.16
C GLU A 204 -16.33 6.01 10.13
N ALA A 205 -16.12 5.19 9.11
CA ALA A 205 -14.89 4.42 8.94
C ALA A 205 -13.67 5.34 8.78
N THR A 206 -13.80 6.41 8.01
CA THR A 206 -12.71 7.37 7.79
C THR A 206 -12.36 8.09 9.09
N LYS A 207 -13.34 8.56 9.86
CA LYS A 207 -13.13 9.20 11.17
C LYS A 207 -12.46 8.25 12.15
N SER A 208 -12.94 7.01 12.23
CA SER A 208 -12.35 5.99 13.11
C SER A 208 -10.89 5.71 12.76
N ASN A 209 -10.59 5.48 11.47
CA ASN A 209 -9.24 5.19 11.02
C ASN A 209 -8.29 6.38 11.23
N TRP A 210 -8.77 7.61 11.00
CA TRP A 210 -8.00 8.82 11.27
C TRP A 210 -7.70 8.99 12.76
N GLN A 211 -8.69 8.74 13.62
CA GLN A 211 -8.50 8.83 15.07
C GLN A 211 -7.50 7.77 15.56
N GLU A 212 -7.63 6.53 15.10
CA GLU A 212 -6.68 5.46 15.45
C GLU A 212 -5.25 5.79 14.98
N TRP A 213 -5.12 6.34 13.76
CA TRP A 213 -3.82 6.79 13.25
C TRP A 213 -3.23 7.93 14.10
N LEU A 214 -4.04 8.92 14.47
CA LEU A 214 -3.62 10.02 15.35
C LEU A 214 -3.17 9.52 16.73
N ASP A 215 -3.93 8.62 17.34
CA ASP A 215 -3.63 8.06 18.66
C ASP A 215 -2.35 7.23 18.62
N LYS A 216 -2.16 6.38 17.59
CA LYS A 216 -0.91 5.63 17.41
C LYS A 216 0.29 6.54 17.18
N THR A 217 0.17 7.51 16.28
CA THR A 217 1.27 8.41 15.93
C THR A 217 1.68 9.28 17.13
N SER A 218 0.71 9.80 17.88
CA SER A 218 0.99 10.59 19.08
C SER A 218 1.62 9.76 20.20
N LEU A 219 1.18 8.50 20.39
CA LEU A 219 1.77 7.58 21.36
C LEU A 219 3.20 7.19 20.96
N GLU A 220 3.43 6.86 19.69
CA GLU A 220 4.76 6.52 19.17
C GLU A 220 5.72 7.70 19.30
N GLN A 221 5.28 8.91 18.96
CA GLN A 221 6.10 10.12 19.07
C GLN A 221 6.47 10.42 20.52
N THR A 222 5.52 10.29 21.45
CA THR A 222 5.78 10.49 22.89
C THR A 222 6.75 9.42 23.42
N THR A 223 6.51 8.15 23.06
CA THR A 223 7.36 7.03 23.48
C THR A 223 8.79 7.17 22.94
N GLN A 224 8.95 7.56 21.67
CA GLN A 224 10.26 7.81 21.08
C GLN A 224 10.95 8.99 21.76
N GLN A 225 10.22 10.09 22.01
CA GLN A 225 10.78 11.26 22.68
C GLN A 225 11.26 10.94 24.10
N ASP A 226 10.48 10.19 24.88
CA ASP A 226 10.85 9.74 26.22
C ASP A 226 12.02 8.75 26.18
N THR A 227 12.02 7.81 25.23
CA THR A 227 13.12 6.85 25.06
C THR A 227 14.42 7.55 24.69
N HIS A 228 14.39 8.47 23.73
CA HIS A 228 15.56 9.27 23.34
C HIS A 228 16.06 10.15 24.48
N LYS A 229 15.14 10.77 25.24
CA LYS A 229 15.49 11.58 26.41
C LYS A 229 16.19 10.73 27.48
N ASN A 230 15.61 9.58 27.84
CA ASN A 230 16.18 8.68 28.84
C ASN A 230 17.55 8.13 28.40
N GLN A 231 17.67 7.69 27.14
CA GLN A 231 18.96 7.23 26.59
C GLN A 231 20.01 8.34 26.59
N HIS A 232 19.63 9.57 26.27
CA HIS A 232 20.54 10.69 26.29
C HIS A 232 20.98 11.05 27.72
N GLU A 233 20.06 11.03 28.69
CA GLU A 233 20.36 11.25 30.11
C GLU A 233 21.28 10.15 30.68
N GLU A 234 21.02 8.88 30.35
CA GLU A 234 21.89 7.75 30.73
C GLU A 234 23.28 7.89 30.11
N GLN A 235 23.37 8.18 28.81
CA GLN A 235 24.64 8.35 28.12
C GLN A 235 25.44 9.53 28.68
N GLN A 236 24.78 10.66 28.95
CA GLN A 236 25.44 11.81 29.57
C GLN A 236 25.96 11.48 30.98
N THR A 237 25.20 10.72 31.76
CA THR A 237 25.59 10.32 33.11
C THR A 237 26.78 9.36 33.04
N ALA A 238 26.74 8.35 32.18
CA ALA A 238 27.83 7.42 31.97
C ALA A 238 29.13 8.12 31.52
N GLN A 239 29.04 9.08 30.58
CA GLN A 239 30.19 9.86 30.13
C GLN A 239 30.75 10.76 31.24
N LYS A 240 29.88 11.37 32.06
CA LYS A 240 30.31 12.17 33.21
C LYS A 240 31.04 11.31 34.23
N ASP A 241 30.50 10.14 34.56
CA ASP A 241 31.08 9.22 35.54
C ASP A 241 32.43 8.67 35.04
N GLU A 242 32.51 8.29 33.76
CA GLU A 242 33.76 7.86 33.12
C GLU A 242 34.81 8.99 33.14
N PHE A 243 34.41 10.22 32.81
CA PHE A 243 35.30 11.38 32.86
C PHE A 243 35.78 11.68 34.28
N ILE A 244 34.88 11.66 35.28
CA ILE A 244 35.23 11.87 36.69
C ILE A 244 36.20 10.78 37.15
N SER A 245 35.92 9.51 36.85
CA SER A 245 36.80 8.39 37.20
C SER A 245 38.18 8.51 36.56
N TYR A 246 38.24 8.89 35.28
CA TYR A 246 39.50 9.14 34.57
C TYR A 246 40.28 10.30 35.20
N MET A 247 39.61 11.41 35.53
CA MET A 247 40.24 12.57 36.16
C MET A 247 40.76 12.27 37.57
N ASP A 248 40.02 11.48 38.36
CA ASP A 248 40.45 11.06 39.68
C ASP A 248 41.65 10.10 39.61
N GLY A 249 41.63 9.17 38.63
CA GLY A 249 42.79 8.33 38.32
C GLY A 249 44.02 9.15 37.92
N CYS A 250 43.85 10.19 37.10
CA CYS A 250 44.94 11.11 36.75
C CYS A 250 45.48 11.85 37.98
N LYS A 251 44.59 12.36 38.84
CA LYS A 251 44.97 13.07 40.07
C LYS A 251 45.78 12.17 41.01
N THR A 252 45.36 10.91 41.16
CA THR A 252 46.08 9.91 41.97
C THR A 252 47.46 9.64 41.41
N ARG A 253 47.58 9.40 40.10
CA ARG A 253 48.88 9.16 39.44
C ARG A 253 49.81 10.36 39.52
N ILE A 254 49.29 11.58 39.42
CA ILE A 254 50.08 12.81 39.59
C ILE A 254 50.59 12.90 41.04
N ALA A 255 49.75 12.63 42.03
CA ALA A 255 50.16 12.66 43.43
C ALA A 255 51.23 11.58 43.75
N GLU A 256 51.07 10.36 43.21
CA GLU A 256 52.06 9.29 43.31
C GLU A 256 53.38 9.70 42.65
N LEU A 257 53.35 10.20 41.40
CA LEU A 257 54.52 10.68 40.68
C LEU A 257 55.24 11.81 41.43
N GLU A 258 54.49 12.76 41.99
CA GLU A 258 55.05 13.84 42.79
C GLU A 258 55.74 13.30 44.05
N SER A 259 55.09 12.38 44.77
CA SER A 259 55.67 11.72 45.95
C SER A 259 56.95 10.96 45.62
N THR A 260 56.93 10.11 44.58
CA THR A 260 58.11 9.38 44.10
C THR A 260 59.24 10.32 43.70
N TYR A 261 58.93 11.43 43.03
CA TYR A 261 59.91 12.42 42.62
C TYR A 261 60.51 13.18 43.81
N GLN A 262 59.68 13.58 44.79
CA GLN A 262 60.15 14.19 46.03
C GLN A 262 61.05 13.24 46.82
N GLU A 263 60.70 11.95 46.94
CA GLU A 263 61.54 10.95 47.60
C GLU A 263 62.87 10.74 46.86
N LYS A 264 62.85 10.70 45.52
CA LYS A 264 64.06 10.66 44.70
C LYS A 264 64.97 11.85 45.00
N LEU A 265 64.44 13.07 44.96
CA LEU A 265 65.23 14.28 45.20
C LEU A 265 65.80 14.32 46.63
N ARG A 266 65.06 13.81 47.62
CA ARG A 266 65.48 13.73 49.03
C ARG A 266 66.70 12.82 49.22
N LEU A 267 66.78 11.71 48.49
CA LEU A 267 67.78 10.66 48.71
C LEU A 267 68.94 10.69 47.71
N GLU A 268 68.73 11.25 46.52
CA GLU A 268 69.78 11.36 45.49
C GLU A 268 70.96 12.21 45.97
N LYS A 269 70.70 13.36 46.60
CA LYS A 269 71.77 14.23 47.14
C LYS A 269 72.61 13.51 48.23
N PRO A 270 72.02 12.88 49.26
CA PRO A 270 72.76 12.02 50.19
C PRO A 270 73.54 10.89 49.52
N ALA A 271 72.96 10.16 48.55
CA ALA A 271 73.65 9.08 47.84
C ALA A 271 74.92 9.59 47.13
N THR A 272 74.82 10.73 46.42
CA THR A 272 75.98 11.34 45.76
C THR A 272 77.03 11.83 46.76
N TYR A 273 76.61 12.26 47.96
CA TYR A 273 77.53 12.62 49.05
C TYR A 273 78.28 11.40 49.59
N TRP A 274 77.59 10.27 49.80
CA TRP A 274 78.21 9.02 50.25
C TRP A 274 79.21 8.48 49.23
N ASN A 275 78.89 8.50 47.94
CA ASN A 275 79.84 8.14 46.88
C ASN A 275 81.11 9.01 46.91
N LYS A 276 80.94 10.33 47.06
CA LYS A 276 82.07 11.26 47.20
C LYS A 276 82.89 10.98 48.46
N SER A 277 82.23 10.67 49.56
CA SER A 277 82.87 10.33 50.85
C SER A 277 83.64 9.02 50.76
N ALA A 278 83.07 7.98 50.14
CA ALA A 278 83.73 6.71 49.87
C ALA A 278 85.03 6.92 49.09
N LYS A 279 84.99 7.66 47.97
CA LYS A 279 86.17 8.00 47.18
C LYS A 279 87.24 8.74 48.01
N LYS A 280 86.83 9.71 48.82
CA LYS A 280 87.74 10.47 49.68
C LYS A 280 88.43 9.58 50.71
N TYR A 281 87.68 8.74 51.42
CA TYR A 281 88.23 7.84 52.44
C TYR A 281 89.06 6.71 51.83
N GLY A 282 88.70 6.22 50.64
CA GLY A 282 89.50 5.24 49.90
C GLY A 282 90.87 5.79 49.51
N LEU A 283 90.93 7.05 49.04
CA LEU A 283 92.19 7.74 48.78
C LEU A 283 93.03 7.92 50.06
N GLN A 284 92.40 8.35 51.15
CA GLN A 284 93.09 8.49 52.46
C GLN A 284 93.63 7.14 52.98
N GLY A 285 92.83 6.07 52.89
CA GLY A 285 93.22 4.73 53.29
C GLY A 285 94.37 4.19 52.45
N SER A 286 94.35 4.45 51.14
CA SER A 286 95.46 4.12 50.24
C SER A 286 96.74 4.85 50.62
N LEU A 287 96.67 6.16 50.93
CA LEU A 287 97.83 6.94 51.40
C LEU A 287 98.41 6.40 52.71
N TRP A 288 97.57 6.08 53.70
CA TRP A 288 98.03 5.49 54.96
C TRP A 288 98.58 4.07 54.79
N SER A 289 98.01 3.30 53.87
CA SER A 289 98.51 1.97 53.52
C SER A 289 99.91 2.06 52.91
N ILE A 290 100.13 2.99 51.98
CA ILE A 290 101.46 3.27 51.41
C ILE A 290 102.43 3.71 52.51
N ALA A 291 102.02 4.60 53.41
CA ALA A 291 102.85 5.03 54.55
C ALA A 291 103.19 3.86 55.49
N LEU A 292 102.25 2.93 55.72
CA LEU A 292 102.47 1.73 56.52
C LEU A 292 103.51 0.80 55.85
N PHE A 293 103.34 0.52 54.56
CA PHE A 293 104.29 -0.30 53.80
C PHE A 293 105.69 0.33 53.79
N ALA A 294 105.78 1.65 53.55
CA ALA A 294 107.03 2.39 53.59
C ALA A 294 107.67 2.34 54.97
N SER A 295 106.89 2.51 56.05
CA SER A 295 107.38 2.41 57.43
C SER A 295 107.94 1.02 57.71
N ILE A 296 107.22 -0.05 57.35
CA ILE A 296 107.66 -1.44 57.55
C ILE A 296 108.95 -1.72 56.79
N LEU A 297 109.03 -1.29 55.52
CA LEU A 297 110.21 -1.49 54.69
C LEU A 297 111.42 -0.74 55.25
N LEU A 298 111.25 0.52 55.67
CA LEU A 298 112.30 1.29 56.36
C LEU A 298 112.75 0.57 57.63
N GLY A 299 111.83 0.10 58.46
CA GLY A 299 112.15 -0.66 59.67
C GLY A 299 112.96 -1.93 59.38
N LEU A 300 112.62 -2.67 58.32
CA LEU A 300 113.38 -3.84 57.88
C LEU A 300 114.80 -3.49 57.41
N VAL A 301 114.96 -2.40 56.65
CA VAL A 301 116.28 -1.93 56.19
C VAL A 301 117.16 -1.54 57.37
N TYR A 302 116.65 -0.71 58.30
CA TYR A 302 117.40 -0.32 59.49
C TYR A 302 117.70 -1.49 60.42
N PHE A 303 116.76 -2.43 60.56
CA PHE A 303 116.98 -3.64 61.34
C PHE A 303 118.04 -4.55 60.71
N TYR A 304 118.01 -4.73 59.39
CA TYR A 304 119.02 -5.50 58.67
C TYR A 304 120.42 -4.88 58.83
N ASP A 305 120.56 -3.57 58.61
CA ASP A 305 121.83 -2.85 58.75
C ASP A 305 122.39 -2.93 60.18
N PHE A 306 121.52 -2.75 61.18
CA PHE A 306 121.89 -2.91 62.59
C PHE A 306 122.31 -4.35 62.92
N PHE A 307 121.57 -5.35 62.44
CA PHE A 307 121.83 -6.77 62.70
C PHE A 307 123.12 -7.26 62.00
N ASP A 308 123.36 -6.84 60.76
CA ASP A 308 124.59 -7.13 60.02
C ASP A 308 125.82 -6.48 60.69
N SER A 309 125.71 -5.22 61.09
CA SER A 309 126.77 -4.51 61.83
C SER A 309 127.07 -5.16 63.19
N TRP A 310 126.03 -5.65 63.89
CA TRP A 310 126.18 -6.39 65.14
C TRP A 310 126.89 -7.73 64.95
N LEU A 311 126.52 -8.51 63.92
CA LEU A 311 127.17 -9.79 63.58
C LEU A 311 128.65 -9.62 63.21
N LYS A 312 128.98 -8.55 62.48
CA LYS A 312 130.36 -8.23 62.08
C LYS A 312 131.22 -7.66 63.22
N GLY A 313 130.66 -7.46 64.41
CA GLY A 313 131.39 -6.95 65.58
C GLY A 313 131.84 -5.49 65.44
N GLN A 314 131.19 -4.71 64.57
CA GLN A 314 131.51 -3.29 64.39
C GLN A 314 131.07 -2.46 65.62
N ALA A 315 131.68 -1.29 65.81
CA ALA A 315 131.30 -0.40 66.90
C ALA A 315 129.89 0.17 66.67
N LEU A 316 128.89 -0.45 67.29
CA LEU A 316 127.51 0.02 67.27
C LEU A 316 127.33 1.27 68.13
N ALA A 317 126.45 2.18 67.70
CA ALA A 317 126.00 3.32 68.51
C ALA A 317 125.31 2.86 69.82
N ILE A 318 124.70 1.67 69.82
CA ILE A 318 124.03 1.07 70.98
C ILE A 318 124.67 -0.28 71.31
N LYS A 319 125.31 -0.39 72.48
CA LYS A 319 125.95 -1.63 72.96
C LYS A 319 124.94 -2.53 73.68
N LEU A 320 124.43 -3.55 72.98
CA LEU A 320 123.41 -4.47 73.51
C LEU A 320 123.87 -5.32 74.70
N ASN A 321 125.18 -5.47 74.92
CA ASN A 321 125.74 -6.18 76.08
C ASN A 321 125.70 -5.36 77.39
N THR A 322 125.23 -4.12 77.35
CA THR A 322 125.03 -3.26 78.52
C THR A 322 123.55 -3.12 78.82
N LEU A 323 123.19 -3.05 80.11
CA LEU A 323 121.80 -2.85 80.54
C LEU A 323 121.20 -1.56 79.94
N GLN A 324 121.99 -0.48 79.89
CA GLN A 324 121.56 0.80 79.31
C GLN A 324 121.25 0.66 77.80
N GLY A 325 122.10 -0.01 77.03
CA GLY A 325 121.89 -0.21 75.59
C GLY A 325 120.67 -1.09 75.29
N ALA A 326 120.46 -2.16 76.07
CA ALA A 326 119.29 -3.02 75.93
C ALA A 326 117.96 -2.27 76.21
N VAL A 327 117.94 -1.42 77.25
CA VAL A 327 116.74 -0.60 77.59
C VAL A 327 116.44 0.45 76.52
N ILE A 328 117.46 1.12 75.97
CA ILE A 328 117.28 2.11 74.88
C ILE A 328 116.74 1.42 73.62
N PHE A 329 117.31 0.28 73.23
CA PHE A 329 116.85 -0.49 72.08
C PHE A 329 115.40 -0.97 72.24
N GLY A 330 115.05 -1.52 73.41
CA GLY A 330 113.68 -1.93 73.72
C GLY A 330 112.68 -0.78 73.65
N SER A 331 113.09 0.41 74.09
CA SER A 331 112.26 1.63 74.04
C SER A 331 112.03 2.12 72.61
N ILE A 332 113.08 2.14 71.76
CA ILE A 332 112.96 2.48 70.32
C ILE A 332 112.05 1.49 69.60
N LEU A 333 112.21 0.19 69.87
CA LEU A 333 111.37 -0.86 69.28
C LEU A 333 109.90 -0.70 69.72
N ALA A 334 109.65 -0.37 70.98
CA ALA A 334 108.30 -0.11 71.49
C ALA A 334 107.66 1.11 70.83
N VAL A 335 108.40 2.22 70.67
CA VAL A 335 107.93 3.42 69.97
C VAL A 335 107.62 3.11 68.50
N TYR A 336 108.50 2.37 67.83
CA TYR A 336 108.29 1.95 66.45
C TYR A 336 107.07 1.03 66.29
N ALA A 337 106.91 0.04 67.18
CA ALA A 337 105.73 -0.82 67.21
C ALA A 337 104.44 -0.02 67.46
N PHE A 338 104.48 0.99 68.31
CA PHE A 338 103.36 1.91 68.53
C PHE A 338 103.04 2.75 67.29
N LEU A 339 104.05 3.22 66.57
CA LEU A 339 103.90 3.97 65.31
C LEU A 339 103.25 3.10 64.23
N VAL A 340 103.76 1.88 64.01
CA VAL A 340 103.17 0.91 63.05
C VAL A 340 101.73 0.60 63.43
N LYS A 341 101.45 0.36 64.71
CA LYS A 341 100.08 0.13 65.22
C LYS A 341 99.16 1.33 64.96
N THR A 342 99.67 2.55 65.10
CA THR A 342 98.89 3.77 64.88
C THR A 342 98.58 3.97 63.39
N ILE A 343 99.56 3.82 62.49
CA ILE A 343 99.35 3.94 61.04
C ILE A 343 98.43 2.83 60.54
N SER A 344 98.58 1.60 61.05
CA SER A 344 97.67 0.49 60.75
C SER A 344 96.24 0.80 61.17
N LYS A 345 96.02 1.34 62.38
CA LYS A 345 94.70 1.80 62.83
C LYS A 345 94.11 2.90 61.94
N LEU A 346 94.92 3.88 61.51
CA LEU A 346 94.48 4.93 60.60
C LEU A 346 94.09 4.36 59.22
N THR A 347 94.87 3.42 58.70
CA THR A 347 94.60 2.73 57.42
C THR A 347 93.26 1.99 57.48
N PHE A 348 93.08 1.13 58.49
CA PHE A 348 91.83 0.39 58.67
C PHE A 348 90.65 1.33 58.92
N SER A 349 90.83 2.40 59.69
CA SER A 349 89.78 3.40 59.93
C SER A 349 89.32 4.07 58.63
N SER A 350 90.24 4.49 57.76
CA SER A 350 89.88 5.08 56.46
C SER A 350 89.18 4.08 55.54
N PHE A 351 89.64 2.83 55.44
CA PHE A 351 88.95 1.82 54.63
C PHE A 351 87.59 1.41 55.20
N HIS A 352 87.41 1.43 56.52
CA HIS A 352 86.11 1.21 57.14
C HIS A 352 85.12 2.34 56.81
N LEU A 353 85.55 3.61 56.91
CA LEU A 353 84.72 4.76 56.54
C LEU A 353 84.37 4.77 55.04
N MET A 354 85.29 4.30 54.20
CA MET A 354 85.01 4.06 52.77
C MET A 354 83.90 3.04 52.59
N ARG A 355 84.05 1.85 53.19
CA ARG A 355 83.06 0.75 53.05
C ARG A 355 81.70 1.12 53.63
N ASP A 356 81.66 1.79 54.79
CA ASP A 356 80.40 2.31 55.36
C ASP A 356 79.71 3.31 54.42
N SER A 357 80.49 4.18 53.76
CA SER A 357 79.94 5.11 52.76
C SER A 357 79.42 4.37 51.52
N GLU A 358 80.10 3.32 51.03
CA GLU A 358 79.63 2.50 49.89
C GLU A 358 78.37 1.70 50.23
N GLU A 359 78.31 1.10 51.42
CA GLU A 359 77.13 0.37 51.91
C GLU A 359 75.91 1.29 51.99
N ARG A 360 76.07 2.52 52.50
CA ARG A 360 75.00 3.53 52.54
C ARG A 360 74.56 3.99 51.16
N GLU A 361 75.48 4.18 50.21
CA GLU A 361 75.14 4.50 48.82
C GLU A 361 74.28 3.39 48.19
N GLN A 362 74.72 2.13 48.30
CA GLN A 362 74.02 0.98 47.73
C GLN A 362 72.64 0.78 48.36
N LEU A 363 72.53 0.90 49.68
CA LEU A 363 71.23 0.86 50.37
C LEU A 363 70.30 1.99 49.92
N THR A 364 70.83 3.19 49.64
CA THR A 364 70.04 4.30 49.11
C THR A 364 69.51 4.00 47.70
N TYR A 365 70.34 3.44 46.82
CA TYR A 365 69.90 3.04 45.48
C TYR A 365 68.89 1.89 45.52
N LEU A 366 69.10 0.90 46.38
CA LEU A 366 68.16 -0.20 46.58
C LEU A 366 66.79 0.30 47.07
N TYR A 367 66.79 1.25 48.00
CA TYR A 367 65.55 1.93 48.42
C TYR A 367 64.86 2.61 47.23
N LEU A 368 65.61 3.40 46.46
CA LEU A 368 65.07 4.14 45.31
C LEU A 368 64.51 3.21 44.22
N SER A 369 65.16 2.08 43.93
CA SER A 369 64.65 1.11 42.96
C SER A 369 63.38 0.42 43.44
N LEU A 370 63.36 -0.02 44.70
CA LEU A 370 62.19 -0.71 45.28
C LEU A 370 60.98 0.23 45.43
N ASN A 371 61.21 1.52 45.71
CA ASN A 371 60.15 2.52 45.80
C ASN A 371 59.57 2.90 44.43
N ASN A 372 60.39 2.85 43.37
CA ASN A 372 59.94 3.06 41.99
C ASN A 372 59.03 1.92 41.49
N ASP A 373 59.29 0.69 41.94
CA ASP A 373 58.50 -0.49 41.55
C ASP A 373 57.24 -0.69 42.43
N GLY A 374 56.98 0.19 43.41
CA GLY A 374 55.81 0.15 44.28
C GLY A 374 55.78 -1.02 45.28
N GLN A 375 56.92 -1.70 45.52
CA GLN A 375 56.98 -2.98 46.24
C GLN A 375 57.41 -2.88 47.72
N ILE A 376 57.40 -1.69 48.33
CA ILE A 376 57.86 -1.52 49.73
C ILE A 376 56.67 -1.38 50.69
N ASN A 377 56.55 -2.32 51.63
CA ASN A 377 55.71 -2.19 52.82
C ASN A 377 56.32 -1.19 53.82
N GLU A 378 55.51 -0.45 54.58
CA GLU A 378 55.93 0.60 55.53
C GLU A 378 56.98 0.10 56.53
N SER A 379 56.86 -1.14 57.01
CA SER A 379 57.86 -1.77 57.89
C SER A 379 59.23 -1.97 57.21
N SER A 380 59.27 -2.28 55.91
CA SER A 380 60.51 -2.40 55.15
C SER A 380 61.17 -1.04 54.90
N ARG A 381 60.35 0.02 54.73
CA ARG A 381 60.80 1.41 54.61
C ARG A 381 61.48 1.89 55.90
N GLU A 382 60.88 1.63 57.06
CA GLU A 382 61.48 1.98 58.35
C GLU A 382 62.81 1.27 58.59
N LEU A 383 62.90 -0.02 58.27
CA LEU A 383 64.13 -0.80 58.40
C LEU A 383 65.27 -0.27 57.52
N ILE A 384 64.97 0.09 56.26
CA ILE A 384 65.98 0.62 55.34
C ILE A 384 66.44 2.02 55.78
N LEU A 385 65.51 2.89 56.21
CA LEU A 385 65.85 4.21 56.75
C LEU A 385 66.67 4.09 58.03
N GLN A 386 66.31 3.16 58.92
CA GLN A 386 67.09 2.88 60.12
C GLN A 386 68.50 2.40 59.77
N ALA A 387 68.65 1.50 58.79
CA ALA A 387 69.97 1.06 58.31
C ALA A 387 70.78 2.24 57.75
N LEU A 388 70.19 3.08 56.89
CA LEU A 388 70.82 4.28 56.30
C LEU A 388 71.35 5.28 57.35
N PHE A 389 70.61 5.47 58.44
CA PHE A 389 70.95 6.43 59.49
C PHE A 389 71.61 5.81 60.73
N SER A 390 71.74 4.48 60.79
CA SER A 390 72.43 3.80 61.88
C SER A 390 73.95 3.97 61.82
N ARG A 391 74.62 3.82 62.97
CA ARG A 391 76.08 3.98 63.10
C ARG A 391 76.78 2.70 62.64
N SER A 392 77.83 2.83 61.83
CA SER A 392 78.75 1.71 61.63
C SER A 392 79.64 1.58 62.86
N GLU A 393 79.38 0.56 63.68
CA GLU A 393 80.29 0.21 64.77
C GLU A 393 81.60 -0.33 64.17
N THR A 394 82.69 0.43 64.30
CA THR A 394 84.03 -0.13 64.06
C THR A 394 85.00 0.25 65.17
N GLY A 395 85.82 -0.74 65.53
CA GLY A 395 86.49 -0.97 66.83
C GLY A 395 87.54 0.03 67.32
N LEU A 396 87.43 1.31 66.98
CA LEU A 396 88.08 2.39 67.72
C LEU A 396 87.12 3.14 68.67
N LEU A 397 85.80 3.03 68.45
CA LEU A 397 84.73 3.66 69.24
C LEU A 397 83.79 2.62 69.90
N ALA A 398 84.30 1.42 70.20
CA ALA A 398 83.55 0.43 70.95
C ALA A 398 83.42 0.90 72.40
N GLY A 399 82.36 1.64 72.72
CA GLY A 399 82.10 2.11 74.08
C GLY A 399 81.08 3.23 74.27
N GLU A 400 80.56 3.89 73.22
CA GLU A 400 79.53 4.92 73.39
C GLU A 400 78.17 4.49 72.83
N SER A 401 77.19 4.40 73.73
CA SER A 401 75.82 3.92 73.52
C SER A 401 75.10 4.65 72.38
N GLY A 402 74.81 3.93 71.30
CA GLY A 402 73.95 4.36 70.19
C GLY A 402 73.49 3.15 69.36
N PRO A 403 72.38 3.24 68.62
CA PRO A 403 71.77 2.10 67.92
C PRO A 403 72.62 1.60 66.74
N THR A 404 72.81 0.28 66.67
CA THR A 404 73.63 -0.48 65.70
C THR A 404 72.84 -0.94 64.47
N MET A 405 73.48 -1.07 63.30
CA MET A 405 72.90 -1.60 62.05
C MET A 405 72.24 -3.00 62.23
N PRO A 406 70.95 -3.20 61.90
CA PRO A 406 70.30 -4.51 61.91
C PRO A 406 70.51 -5.25 60.56
N VAL A 407 71.74 -5.63 60.23
CA VAL A 407 72.08 -6.25 58.93
C VAL A 407 71.38 -7.61 58.70
N ASN A 408 71.15 -8.38 59.76
CA ASN A 408 70.54 -9.72 59.67
C ASN A 408 69.02 -9.71 59.41
N ASP A 409 68.32 -8.64 59.81
CA ASP A 409 66.87 -8.55 59.63
C ASP A 409 66.51 -8.02 58.23
N LEU A 410 67.38 -7.20 57.64
CA LEU A 410 67.23 -6.66 56.29
C LEU A 410 67.32 -7.76 55.21
N LEU A 411 68.26 -8.71 55.36
CA LEU A 411 68.38 -9.88 54.48
C LEU A 411 67.16 -10.82 54.57
N LYS A 412 66.60 -11.01 55.77
CA LYS A 412 65.39 -11.83 55.95
C LYS A 412 64.15 -11.18 55.34
N ALA A 413 64.02 -9.86 55.42
CA ALA A 413 62.89 -9.13 54.83
C ALA A 413 62.90 -9.20 53.30
N VAL A 414 64.07 -9.03 52.66
CA VAL A 414 64.22 -9.11 51.20
C VAL A 414 63.95 -10.53 50.66
N LEU A 415 64.36 -11.57 51.39
CA LEU A 415 64.12 -12.96 50.98
C LEU A 415 62.66 -13.43 51.18
N LYS A 416 61.89 -12.74 52.04
CA LYS A 416 60.46 -13.06 52.28
C LYS A 416 59.50 -12.44 51.27
N GLY A 417 59.98 -11.52 50.44
CA GLY A 417 59.18 -10.81 49.43
C GLY A 417 59.25 -11.40 48.01
N LYS A 418 59.77 -12.62 47.84
CA LYS A 418 59.73 -13.39 46.59
C LYS A 418 58.64 -14.44 46.61
#